data_AF-A0A832YD94-F1
#
_entry.id   AF-A0A832YD94-F1
#
_cell.length_a   1.000
_cell.length_b   1.000
_cell.length_c   1.000
_cell.angle_alpha   90.00
_cell.angle_beta   90.00
_cell.angle_gamma   90.00
#
_symmetry.space_group_name_H-M   'P 1'
#
loop_
_entity.id
_entity.type
_entity.pdbx_description
1 polymer ?
#
loop_
_entity_poly.entity_id
_entity_poly.type
_entity_poly.pdbx_seq_one_letter_code
_entity_poly.pdbx_strand_id
1 'polypeptide(L)'
;MSLREKWREEEDEGSVDFDRMDAVDKELLEMLKERINRRAQEKKHSDQDSIYMVKDDMKKDIQAVIEKIEHYHNREEFLKETINNATDFWLHPKNMMSLGFRMWPNFSNDMKDEIKHFSSEMWYTLEYGPKPRNKLATMCNNLKHIKDGLSKKEFSAIPKNIVEGDAYSLMHQSYNRFFPLKILVTVLASMINAKKEQGNNEYRWIDYEEFSRAAYDIALELSNKLKHIKDPVTGKNPRREVRISTGLPILHMVGEQDVLDMEGRNKIFQDKLDKDEKSKERFLVCFVGPKPSSFMRVFDKVECKKCKKKFDDHYESSHDFSGHFKKAGALNETGLVYIRKNTHRKLEITLSKIGYDFFNCDNTFLDNIKVKDLATGETEFHKNDDGMVDKKVFSDDEMNFITKEIIPRFDLEEKIVDSVIKWMKNKSEVNAIQLDTPIEKTVLDWVKKNKLRAVDEGIDPREWDGSQISSYRHATMSRLAEIGKVTWVMKPKKLKDGTNAFPESFYSINK
;
A
#
# COMPACT_ATOMS: atom_id res chain seq x y z
N MET A 1 -37.85 71.10 -33.26
CA MET A 1 -39.12 70.36 -33.13
C MET A 1 -38.91 68.97 -33.70
N SER A 2 -39.20 67.94 -32.91
CA SER A 2 -38.86 66.55 -33.26
C SER A 2 -39.96 65.91 -34.08
N LEU A 3 -39.60 64.94 -34.93
CA LEU A 3 -40.51 64.16 -35.78
C LEU A 3 -41.76 63.65 -35.06
N ARG A 4 -41.75 63.46 -33.73
CA ARG A 4 -42.92 63.04 -32.94
C ARG A 4 -44.09 64.03 -32.94
N GLU A 5 -43.88 65.30 -33.26
CA GLU A 5 -44.98 66.29 -33.33
C GLU A 5 -45.61 66.34 -34.73
N LYS A 6 -44.90 65.93 -35.78
CA LYS A 6 -45.45 65.87 -37.14
C LYS A 6 -46.34 64.65 -37.41
N TRP A 7 -46.15 63.56 -36.66
CA TRP A 7 -46.87 62.31 -36.87
C TRP A 7 -48.22 62.24 -36.14
N ARG A 8 -48.55 63.24 -35.31
CA ARG A 8 -49.76 63.26 -34.50
C ARG A 8 -50.92 64.05 -35.12
N GLU A 9 -50.67 64.75 -36.23
CA GLU A 9 -51.69 65.49 -36.99
C GLU A 9 -52.12 64.77 -38.29
N GLU A 10 -51.43 63.70 -38.71
CA GLU A 10 -51.85 62.89 -39.88
C GLU A 10 -52.67 61.64 -39.49
N GLU A 11 -53.01 61.46 -38.20
CA GLU A 11 -53.89 60.36 -37.74
C GLU A 11 -55.39 60.64 -37.92
N ASP A 12 -55.80 61.84 -38.41
CA ASP A 12 -57.23 62.21 -38.47
C ASP A 12 -57.84 62.39 -39.87
N GLU A 13 -57.10 62.21 -40.98
CA GLU A 13 -57.72 62.13 -42.32
C GLU A 13 -56.98 61.17 -43.25
N GLY A 14 -57.55 59.98 -43.48
CA GLY A 14 -57.17 59.12 -44.62
C GLY A 14 -57.27 57.63 -44.36
N SER A 15 -58.47 57.06 -44.51
CA SER A 15 -58.61 55.62 -44.75
C SER A 15 -57.83 55.26 -46.01
N VAL A 16 -56.74 54.50 -45.88
CA VAL A 16 -55.99 53.98 -47.03
C VAL A 16 -56.90 53.00 -47.78
N ASP A 17 -57.30 53.40 -48.98
CA ASP A 17 -58.11 52.62 -49.90
C ASP A 17 -57.29 51.44 -50.46
N PHE A 18 -57.55 50.24 -49.95
CA PHE A 18 -56.82 49.00 -50.25
C PHE A 18 -56.93 48.54 -51.72
N ASP A 19 -57.83 49.15 -52.49
CA ASP A 19 -58.08 48.84 -53.90
C ASP A 19 -57.21 49.67 -54.87
N ARG A 20 -56.35 50.57 -54.36
CA ARG A 20 -55.44 51.42 -55.17
C ARG A 20 -53.94 51.11 -55.05
N MET A 21 -53.54 50.08 -54.31
CA MET A 21 -52.14 49.64 -54.29
C MET A 21 -51.79 48.87 -55.57
N ASP A 22 -50.80 49.36 -56.32
CA ASP A 22 -50.26 48.65 -57.48
C ASP A 22 -49.67 47.29 -57.05
N ALA A 23 -49.67 46.32 -57.99
CA ALA A 23 -49.27 44.94 -57.72
C ALA A 23 -47.89 44.82 -57.04
N VAL A 24 -46.99 45.76 -57.34
CA VAL A 24 -45.64 45.86 -56.76
C VAL A 24 -45.68 46.17 -55.26
N ASP A 25 -46.59 47.01 -54.80
CA ASP A 25 -46.72 47.37 -53.39
C ASP A 25 -47.35 46.23 -52.57
N LYS A 26 -48.26 45.46 -53.16
CA LYS A 26 -48.79 44.23 -52.54
C LYS A 26 -47.70 43.16 -52.41
N GLU A 27 -46.87 42.99 -53.43
CA GLU A 27 -45.75 42.04 -53.41
C GLU A 27 -44.67 42.46 -52.39
N LEU A 28 -44.35 43.75 -52.30
CA LEU A 28 -43.41 44.30 -51.32
C LEU A 28 -43.92 44.10 -49.87
N LEU A 29 -45.22 44.30 -49.64
CA LEU A 29 -45.85 44.11 -48.34
C LEU A 29 -45.84 42.64 -47.92
N GLU A 30 -46.09 41.72 -48.85
CA GLU A 30 -46.09 40.28 -48.58
C GLU A 30 -44.66 39.78 -48.30
N MET A 31 -43.66 40.25 -49.06
CA MET A 31 -42.25 40.00 -48.77
C MET A 31 -41.83 40.55 -47.40
N LEU A 32 -42.32 41.72 -47.01
CA LEU A 32 -42.05 42.31 -45.69
C LEU A 32 -42.67 41.47 -44.56
N LYS A 33 -43.93 41.03 -44.70
CA LYS A 33 -44.58 40.13 -43.74
C LYS A 33 -43.83 38.80 -43.63
N GLU A 34 -43.41 38.23 -44.75
CA GLU A 34 -42.68 36.96 -44.77
C GLU A 34 -41.28 37.10 -44.17
N ARG A 35 -40.62 38.26 -44.32
CA ARG A 35 -39.34 38.59 -43.69
C ARG A 35 -39.48 38.84 -42.19
N ILE A 36 -40.58 39.46 -41.75
CA ILE A 36 -40.91 39.63 -40.33
C ILE A 36 -41.23 38.28 -39.68
N ASN A 37 -41.98 37.41 -40.36
CA ASN A 37 -42.28 36.06 -39.89
C ASN A 37 -41.03 35.17 -39.84
N ARG A 38 -40.13 35.25 -40.85
CA ARG A 38 -38.82 34.59 -40.81
C ARG A 38 -37.99 35.07 -39.63
N ARG A 39 -37.88 36.39 -39.42
CA ARG A 39 -37.16 36.95 -38.26
C ARG A 39 -37.79 36.55 -36.93
N ALA A 40 -39.11 36.40 -36.86
CA ALA A 40 -39.82 35.94 -35.67
C ALA A 40 -39.63 34.43 -35.42
N GLN A 41 -39.54 33.61 -36.46
CA GLN A 41 -39.20 32.19 -36.38
C GLN A 41 -37.72 31.95 -36.05
N GLU A 42 -36.80 32.72 -36.63
CA GLU A 42 -35.37 32.71 -36.30
C GLU A 42 -35.13 33.16 -34.86
N LYS A 43 -35.87 34.16 -34.36
CA LYS A 43 -35.88 34.52 -32.93
C LYS A 43 -36.42 33.39 -32.05
N LYS A 44 -37.51 32.73 -32.44
CA LYS A 44 -38.07 31.59 -31.68
C LYS A 44 -37.14 30.37 -31.65
N HIS A 45 -36.41 30.08 -32.73
CA HIS A 45 -35.38 29.03 -32.75
C HIS A 45 -34.15 29.42 -31.92
N SER A 46 -33.70 30.68 -32.02
CA SER A 46 -32.60 31.21 -31.21
C SER A 46 -32.91 31.25 -29.71
N ASP A 47 -34.16 31.51 -29.33
CA ASP A 47 -34.59 31.56 -27.92
C ASP A 47 -34.81 30.14 -27.34
N GLN A 48 -35.04 29.12 -28.18
CA GLN A 48 -35.10 27.72 -27.73
C GLN A 48 -33.72 27.08 -27.52
N ASP A 49 -32.71 27.49 -28.29
CA ASP A 49 -31.31 27.05 -28.10
C ASP A 49 -30.56 27.83 -27.00
N SER A 50 -31.08 28.96 -26.52
CA SER A 50 -30.39 29.83 -25.54
C SER A 50 -30.69 29.55 -24.06
N ILE A 51 -31.44 28.49 -23.72
CA ILE A 51 -31.90 28.27 -22.34
C ILE A 51 -30.76 27.79 -21.41
N TYR A 52 -29.62 27.36 -21.95
CA TYR A 52 -28.45 26.91 -21.19
C TYR A 52 -27.20 27.79 -21.43
N MET A 53 -27.33 29.10 -21.18
CA MET A 53 -26.15 29.98 -21.14
C MET A 53 -25.36 29.74 -19.84
N VAL A 54 -24.17 29.14 -19.94
CA VAL A 54 -23.18 29.15 -18.84
C VAL A 54 -22.83 30.62 -18.58
N LYS A 55 -23.30 31.14 -17.45
CA LYS A 55 -23.09 32.53 -17.05
C LYS A 55 -21.61 32.83 -16.81
N ASP A 56 -21.23 34.10 -16.85
CA ASP A 56 -19.81 34.49 -16.78
C ASP A 56 -19.16 34.21 -15.43
N ASP A 57 -19.93 34.19 -14.33
CA ASP A 57 -19.52 33.68 -13.03
C ASP A 57 -19.23 32.18 -13.08
N MET A 58 -20.13 31.38 -13.67
CA MET A 58 -19.92 29.94 -13.85
C MET A 58 -18.70 29.63 -14.72
N LYS A 59 -18.41 30.44 -15.74
CA LYS A 59 -17.19 30.29 -16.56
C LYS A 59 -15.93 30.46 -15.71
N LYS A 60 -15.93 31.40 -14.76
CA LYS A 60 -14.80 31.61 -13.83
C LYS A 60 -14.64 30.43 -12.88
N ASP A 61 -15.74 29.92 -12.34
CA ASP A 61 -15.68 28.76 -11.43
C ASP A 61 -15.19 27.51 -12.15
N ILE A 62 -15.67 27.25 -13.37
CA ILE A 62 -15.19 26.13 -14.19
C ILE A 62 -13.68 26.28 -14.47
N GLN A 63 -13.23 27.48 -14.80
CA GLN A 63 -11.81 27.75 -15.04
C GLN A 63 -10.97 27.49 -13.78
N ALA A 64 -11.44 27.92 -12.60
CA ALA A 64 -10.76 27.66 -11.33
C ALA A 64 -10.67 26.15 -11.00
N VAL A 65 -11.70 25.37 -11.34
CA VAL A 65 -11.67 23.91 -11.18
C VAL A 65 -10.64 23.28 -12.11
N ILE A 66 -10.59 23.68 -13.38
CA ILE A 66 -9.62 23.18 -14.36
C ILE A 66 -8.18 23.50 -13.93
N GLU A 67 -7.95 24.69 -13.37
CA GLU A 67 -6.62 25.08 -12.87
C GLU A 67 -6.21 24.36 -11.59
N LYS A 68 -7.17 24.00 -10.72
CA LYS A 68 -6.90 23.34 -9.43
C LYS A 68 -6.80 21.81 -9.53
N ILE A 69 -7.51 21.19 -10.47
CA ILE A 69 -7.63 19.74 -10.58
C ILE A 69 -6.92 19.23 -11.83
N GLU A 70 -5.80 18.51 -11.65
CA GLU A 70 -4.95 18.00 -12.74
C GLU A 70 -5.66 17.11 -13.79
N HIS A 71 -6.85 16.57 -13.47
CA HIS A 71 -7.62 15.69 -14.35
C HIS A 71 -8.20 16.41 -15.59
N TYR A 72 -8.59 17.68 -15.47
CA TYR A 72 -9.27 18.39 -16.56
C TYR A 72 -8.30 19.30 -17.31
N HIS A 73 -8.27 19.21 -18.64
CA HIS A 73 -7.36 20.01 -19.48
C HIS A 73 -8.06 21.22 -20.12
N ASN A 74 -9.38 21.13 -20.30
CA ASN A 74 -10.16 22.17 -20.93
C ASN A 74 -11.64 22.11 -20.52
N ARG A 75 -12.36 23.19 -20.88
CA ARG A 75 -13.77 23.38 -20.54
C ARG A 75 -14.70 22.33 -21.14
N GLU A 76 -14.41 21.88 -22.36
CA GLU A 76 -15.27 20.92 -23.06
C GLU A 76 -15.23 19.56 -22.37
N GLU A 77 -14.04 19.10 -21.99
CA GLU A 77 -13.83 17.87 -21.23
C GLU A 77 -14.59 17.89 -19.90
N PHE A 78 -14.41 18.97 -19.11
CA PHE A 78 -15.11 19.14 -17.84
C PHE A 78 -16.63 19.10 -18.01
N LEU A 79 -17.19 19.86 -18.96
CA LEU A 79 -18.63 19.93 -19.18
C LEU A 79 -19.20 18.59 -19.64
N LYS A 80 -18.51 17.91 -20.58
CA LYS A 80 -18.92 16.61 -21.10
C LYS A 80 -18.95 15.55 -19.99
N GLU A 81 -17.88 15.44 -19.20
CA GLU A 81 -17.81 14.48 -18.09
C GLU A 81 -18.84 14.81 -17.01
N THR A 82 -18.97 16.08 -16.61
CA THR A 82 -19.93 16.51 -15.59
C THR A 82 -21.37 16.21 -16.00
N ILE A 83 -21.75 16.53 -17.24
CA ILE A 83 -23.09 16.23 -17.77
C ILE A 83 -23.30 14.71 -17.79
N ASN A 84 -22.36 13.94 -18.31
CA ASN A 84 -22.47 12.47 -18.34
C ASN A 84 -22.62 11.85 -16.94
N ASN A 85 -21.80 12.30 -15.98
CA ASN A 85 -21.86 11.84 -14.60
C ASN A 85 -23.20 12.21 -13.93
N ALA A 86 -23.68 13.44 -14.15
CA ALA A 86 -24.99 13.86 -13.64
C ALA A 86 -26.13 13.07 -14.28
N THR A 87 -26.11 12.88 -15.60
CA THR A 87 -27.10 12.08 -16.32
C THR A 87 -27.12 10.63 -15.84
N ASP A 88 -25.96 9.99 -15.66
CA ASP A 88 -25.83 8.63 -15.12
C ASP A 88 -26.37 8.55 -13.68
N PHE A 89 -26.05 9.53 -12.83
CA PHE A 89 -26.58 9.62 -11.46
C PHE A 89 -28.11 9.67 -11.42
N TRP A 90 -28.73 10.52 -12.26
CA TRP A 90 -30.18 10.71 -12.26
C TRP A 90 -30.96 9.61 -12.98
N LEU A 91 -30.47 9.12 -14.13
CA LEU A 91 -31.16 8.10 -14.92
C LEU A 91 -30.90 6.68 -14.42
N HIS A 92 -29.76 6.46 -13.76
CA HIS A 92 -29.33 5.13 -13.32
C HIS A 92 -28.89 5.15 -11.85
N PRO A 93 -29.81 5.38 -10.89
CA PRO A 93 -29.46 5.47 -9.47
C PRO A 93 -28.81 4.19 -8.91
N LYS A 94 -29.05 3.03 -9.54
CA LYS A 94 -28.36 1.77 -9.22
C LYS A 94 -26.85 1.83 -9.47
N ASN A 95 -26.39 2.72 -10.34
CA ASN A 95 -24.99 2.94 -10.66
C ASN A 95 -24.30 3.92 -9.68
N MET A 96 -25.01 4.48 -8.69
CA MET A 96 -24.47 5.53 -7.81
C MET A 96 -23.13 5.16 -7.17
N MET A 97 -23.00 3.93 -6.65
CA MET A 97 -21.73 3.47 -6.08
C MET A 97 -20.63 3.33 -7.15
N SER A 98 -20.98 2.81 -8.33
CA SER A 98 -20.04 2.69 -9.45
C SER A 98 -19.58 4.05 -9.97
N LEU A 99 -20.46 5.05 -9.97
CA LEU A 99 -20.14 6.44 -10.29
C LEU A 99 -19.17 7.01 -9.25
N GLY A 100 -19.44 6.81 -7.97
CA GLY A 100 -18.53 7.18 -6.88
C GLY A 100 -17.14 6.58 -7.08
N PHE A 101 -17.05 5.28 -7.41
CA PHE A 101 -15.79 4.61 -7.72
C PHE A 101 -15.08 5.18 -8.96
N ARG A 102 -15.82 5.53 -10.01
CA ARG A 102 -15.27 6.12 -11.24
C ARG A 102 -14.65 7.50 -10.97
N MET A 103 -15.29 8.30 -10.12
CA MET A 103 -14.84 9.66 -9.82
C MET A 103 -13.73 9.71 -8.76
N TRP A 104 -13.68 8.73 -7.86
CA TRP A 104 -12.76 8.71 -6.71
C TRP A 104 -11.28 8.94 -7.01
N PRO A 105 -10.67 8.33 -8.07
CA PRO A 105 -9.26 8.54 -8.39
C PRO A 105 -8.92 10.03 -8.62
N ASN A 106 -9.88 10.78 -9.16
CA ASN A 106 -9.71 12.16 -9.58
C ASN A 106 -10.09 13.18 -8.48
N PHE A 107 -10.55 12.71 -7.32
CA PHE A 107 -10.81 13.59 -6.18
C PHE A 107 -9.51 14.16 -5.63
N SER A 108 -9.51 15.45 -5.32
CA SER A 108 -8.39 16.10 -4.64
C SER A 108 -8.20 15.55 -3.23
N ASN A 109 -7.02 15.73 -2.65
CA ASN A 109 -6.76 15.35 -1.26
C ASN A 109 -7.72 16.05 -0.30
N ASP A 110 -8.00 17.35 -0.51
CA ASP A 110 -8.99 18.10 0.28
C ASP A 110 -10.37 17.41 0.25
N MET A 111 -10.86 17.03 -0.93
CA MET A 111 -12.16 16.36 -1.07
C MET A 111 -12.16 14.98 -0.40
N LYS A 112 -11.06 14.23 -0.54
CA LYS A 112 -10.89 12.94 0.13
C LYS A 112 -10.85 13.13 1.65
N ASP A 113 -10.17 14.13 2.16
CA ASP A 113 -10.09 14.41 3.60
C ASP A 113 -11.43 14.87 4.17
N GLU A 114 -12.20 15.68 3.44
CA GLU A 114 -13.57 16.08 3.82
C GLU A 114 -14.52 14.87 3.84
N ILE A 115 -14.49 14.02 2.82
CA ILE A 115 -15.29 12.78 2.80
C ILE A 115 -14.83 11.84 3.91
N LYS A 116 -13.52 11.76 4.19
CA LYS A 116 -12.99 11.00 5.33
C LYS A 116 -13.49 11.56 6.66
N HIS A 117 -13.64 12.87 6.79
CA HIS A 117 -14.14 13.51 7.99
C HIS A 117 -15.63 13.24 8.22
N PHE A 118 -16.47 13.47 7.20
CA PHE A 118 -17.92 13.42 7.33
C PHE A 118 -18.55 12.04 7.06
N SER A 119 -17.92 11.23 6.20
CA SER A 119 -18.42 9.91 5.80
C SER A 119 -17.25 8.95 5.54
N SER A 120 -16.50 8.70 6.60
CA SER A 120 -15.34 7.81 6.55
C SER A 120 -15.67 6.41 6.04
N GLU A 121 -16.85 5.84 6.31
CA GLU A 121 -17.28 4.57 5.72
C GLU A 121 -17.29 4.63 4.18
N MET A 122 -17.86 5.70 3.61
CA MET A 122 -17.84 5.94 2.18
C MET A 122 -16.42 6.15 1.69
N TRP A 123 -15.58 6.88 2.42
CA TRP A 123 -14.16 7.04 2.08
C TRP A 123 -13.45 5.69 1.93
N TYR A 124 -13.56 4.80 2.92
CA TYR A 124 -12.92 3.48 2.85
C TYR A 124 -13.53 2.61 1.74
N THR A 125 -14.85 2.68 1.57
CA THR A 125 -15.51 1.99 0.47
C THR A 125 -14.99 2.48 -0.87
N LEU A 126 -14.83 3.78 -1.08
CA LEU A 126 -14.34 4.35 -2.33
C LEU A 126 -12.82 4.16 -2.52
N GLU A 127 -12.03 4.23 -1.45
CA GLU A 127 -10.57 4.06 -1.47
C GLU A 127 -10.14 2.60 -1.65
N TYR A 128 -10.91 1.64 -1.10
CA TYR A 128 -10.55 0.22 -1.08
C TYR A 128 -11.54 -0.70 -1.79
N GLY A 129 -12.75 -0.24 -2.11
CA GLY A 129 -13.80 -1.02 -2.77
C GLY A 129 -13.55 -1.26 -4.27
N PRO A 130 -13.11 -0.27 -5.08
CA PRO A 130 -12.88 -0.47 -6.51
C PRO A 130 -11.47 -0.96 -6.83
N LYS A 131 -10.55 -1.03 -5.85
CA LYS A 131 -9.25 -1.64 -6.08
C LYS A 131 -9.47 -3.08 -6.50
N PRO A 132 -9.06 -3.48 -7.72
CA PRO A 132 -9.10 -4.88 -8.12
C PRO A 132 -8.37 -5.69 -7.04
N ARG A 133 -9.10 -6.54 -6.31
CA ARG A 133 -8.51 -7.44 -5.29
C ARG A 133 -7.85 -8.63 -5.95
N ASN A 134 -7.14 -8.36 -7.04
CA ASN A 134 -6.48 -9.31 -7.89
C ASN A 134 -4.98 -9.03 -7.96
N LYS A 135 -4.43 -8.11 -7.16
CA LYS A 135 -2.99 -7.85 -7.18
C LYS A 135 -2.22 -9.08 -6.71
N LEU A 136 -2.70 -9.74 -5.65
CA LEU A 136 -2.16 -11.03 -5.21
C LEU A 136 -2.34 -12.09 -6.31
N ALA A 137 -3.55 -12.20 -6.86
CA ALA A 137 -3.87 -13.20 -7.89
C ALA A 137 -2.98 -13.03 -9.14
N THR A 138 -2.80 -11.80 -9.60
CA THR A 138 -1.95 -11.45 -10.74
C THR A 138 -0.49 -11.81 -10.46
N MET A 139 0.02 -11.45 -9.28
CA MET A 139 1.38 -11.78 -8.86
C MET A 139 1.59 -13.30 -8.81
N CYS A 140 0.68 -14.05 -8.19
CA CYS A 140 0.75 -15.52 -8.10
C CYS A 140 0.65 -16.19 -9.47
N ASN A 141 -0.28 -15.74 -10.33
CA ASN A 141 -0.45 -16.29 -11.68
C ASN A 141 0.80 -16.12 -12.55
N ASN A 142 1.52 -15.01 -12.36
CA ASN A 142 2.71 -14.68 -13.14
C ASN A 142 4.02 -15.11 -12.47
N LEU A 143 3.98 -15.75 -11.30
CA LEU A 143 5.17 -15.98 -10.47
C LEU A 143 6.25 -16.80 -11.18
N LYS A 144 5.85 -17.84 -11.92
CA LYS A 144 6.77 -18.62 -12.77
C LYS A 144 7.39 -17.76 -13.86
N HIS A 145 6.59 -16.96 -14.56
CA HIS A 145 7.07 -16.04 -15.59
C HIS A 145 8.08 -15.02 -15.03
N ILE A 146 7.82 -14.49 -13.84
CA ILE A 146 8.72 -13.54 -13.16
C ILE A 146 10.05 -14.22 -12.81
N LYS A 147 10.00 -15.46 -12.27
CA LYS A 147 11.22 -16.25 -11.97
C LYS A 147 12.04 -16.50 -13.24
N ASP A 148 11.39 -16.90 -14.33
CA ASP A 148 12.04 -17.18 -15.61
C ASP A 148 12.58 -15.91 -16.30
N GLY A 149 11.92 -14.77 -16.08
CA GLY A 149 12.28 -13.47 -16.68
C GLY A 149 13.47 -12.77 -16.03
N LEU A 150 13.86 -13.15 -14.82
CA LEU A 150 14.96 -12.54 -14.06
C LEU A 150 16.15 -13.48 -13.90
N SER A 151 17.34 -13.04 -14.31
CA SER A 151 18.55 -13.88 -14.28
C SER A 151 19.52 -13.49 -13.17
N LYS A 152 20.21 -14.49 -12.58
CA LYS A 152 21.20 -14.27 -11.52
C LYS A 152 22.31 -13.30 -11.92
N LYS A 153 22.72 -13.33 -13.20
CA LYS A 153 23.77 -12.45 -13.74
C LYS A 153 23.41 -10.97 -13.57
N GLU A 154 22.12 -10.63 -13.69
CA GLU A 154 21.63 -9.25 -13.55
C GLU A 154 21.73 -8.73 -12.12
N PHE A 155 21.80 -9.60 -11.10
CA PHE A 155 21.86 -9.20 -9.68
C PHE A 155 23.17 -9.56 -8.99
N SER A 156 24.11 -10.17 -9.70
CA SER A 156 25.38 -10.64 -9.14
C SER A 156 26.37 -9.50 -8.84
N ALA A 157 26.30 -8.39 -9.57
CA ALA A 157 27.13 -7.23 -9.35
C ALA A 157 26.44 -6.23 -8.41
N ILE A 158 27.17 -5.76 -7.40
CA ILE A 158 26.72 -4.66 -6.54
C ILE A 158 26.54 -3.42 -7.43
N PRO A 159 25.34 -2.80 -7.48
CA PRO A 159 25.13 -1.60 -8.26
C PRO A 159 25.95 -0.42 -7.72
N LYS A 160 26.39 0.48 -8.61
CA LYS A 160 27.07 1.73 -8.21
C LYS A 160 26.07 2.72 -7.59
N ASN A 161 26.59 3.71 -6.86
CA ASN A 161 25.82 4.82 -6.28
C ASN A 161 24.77 4.36 -5.28
N ILE A 162 25.01 3.22 -4.65
CA ILE A 162 24.19 2.75 -3.54
C ILE A 162 24.75 3.28 -2.23
N VAL A 163 23.87 3.25 -1.24
CA VAL A 163 24.18 3.59 0.13
C VAL A 163 24.32 2.28 0.88
N GLU A 164 25.56 1.83 1.12
CA GLU A 164 25.85 0.60 1.88
C GLU A 164 25.81 0.89 3.37
N GLY A 165 25.00 0.13 4.12
CA GLY A 165 24.90 0.26 5.57
C GLY A 165 25.27 -1.06 6.26
N ASP A 166 25.77 -0.95 7.48
CA ASP A 166 26.03 -2.10 8.34
C ASP A 166 24.70 -2.63 8.89
N ALA A 167 24.57 -3.95 8.98
CA ALA A 167 23.48 -4.56 9.74
C ALA A 167 23.69 -4.30 11.24
N TYR A 168 22.60 -4.15 11.98
CA TYR A 168 22.65 -4.25 13.43
C TYR A 168 23.21 -5.61 13.84
N SER A 169 23.82 -5.69 15.02
CA SER A 169 24.27 -6.98 15.56
C SER A 169 23.08 -7.86 15.93
N LEU A 170 21.96 -7.25 16.31
CA LEU A 170 20.72 -7.92 16.67
C LEU A 170 19.58 -7.47 15.77
N MET A 171 18.76 -8.41 15.29
CA MET A 171 17.57 -8.03 14.55
C MET A 171 16.60 -7.27 15.46
N HIS A 172 16.05 -6.17 14.97
CA HIS A 172 15.15 -5.35 15.77
C HIS A 172 13.95 -6.18 16.29
N GLN A 173 13.56 -5.98 17.55
CA GLN A 173 12.54 -6.80 18.23
C GLN A 173 11.15 -6.71 17.57
N SER A 174 10.85 -5.60 16.89
CA SER A 174 9.60 -5.48 16.14
C SER A 174 9.56 -6.33 14.85
N TYR A 175 10.70 -6.89 14.43
CA TYR A 175 10.84 -7.75 13.24
C TYR A 175 10.71 -9.22 13.64
N ASN A 176 9.62 -9.55 14.31
CA ASN A 176 9.41 -10.88 14.86
C ASN A 176 9.03 -11.93 13.79
N ARG A 177 9.03 -11.59 12.49
CA ARG A 177 8.59 -12.45 11.39
C ARG A 177 9.43 -12.22 10.13
N PHE A 178 9.73 -13.29 9.41
CA PHE A 178 10.35 -13.32 8.09
C PHE A 178 9.32 -13.40 6.96
N PHE A 179 8.09 -13.89 7.21
CA PHE A 179 7.08 -14.04 6.15
C PHE A 179 6.77 -12.73 5.39
N PRO A 180 6.74 -11.54 6.03
CA PRO A 180 6.63 -10.27 5.31
C PRO A 180 7.75 -10.08 4.28
N LEU A 181 9.00 -10.46 4.59
CA LEU A 181 10.14 -10.27 3.68
C LEU A 181 9.96 -11.08 2.40
N LYS A 182 9.45 -12.31 2.51
CA LYS A 182 9.11 -13.18 1.37
C LYS A 182 8.12 -12.51 0.42
N ILE A 183 7.09 -11.85 0.97
CA ILE A 183 6.14 -11.07 0.16
C ILE A 183 6.84 -9.87 -0.48
N LEU A 184 7.60 -9.10 0.30
CA LEU A 184 8.27 -7.88 -0.19
C LEU A 184 9.25 -8.16 -1.34
N VAL A 185 10.09 -9.19 -1.25
CA VAL A 185 11.02 -9.54 -2.34
C VAL A 185 10.28 -10.00 -3.59
N THR A 186 9.17 -10.73 -3.42
CA THR A 186 8.33 -11.20 -4.54
C THR A 186 7.66 -10.03 -5.25
N VAL A 187 7.10 -9.08 -4.50
CA VAL A 187 6.50 -7.85 -5.06
C VAL A 187 7.54 -7.06 -5.83
N LEU A 188 8.73 -6.86 -5.26
CA LEU A 188 9.81 -6.12 -5.91
C LEU A 188 10.27 -6.81 -7.20
N ALA A 189 10.45 -8.14 -7.18
CA ALA A 189 10.79 -8.93 -8.36
C ALA A 189 9.73 -8.77 -9.46
N SER A 190 8.44 -8.84 -9.09
CA SER A 190 7.32 -8.66 -10.02
C SER A 190 7.36 -7.28 -10.70
N MET A 191 7.62 -6.21 -9.94
CA MET A 191 7.70 -4.86 -10.48
C MET A 191 8.91 -4.68 -11.41
N ILE A 192 10.06 -5.25 -11.05
CA ILE A 192 11.27 -5.24 -11.88
C ILE A 192 11.02 -5.96 -13.20
N ASN A 193 10.41 -7.15 -13.16
CA ASN A 193 10.11 -7.92 -14.36
C ASN A 193 9.11 -7.20 -15.27
N ALA A 194 8.06 -6.59 -14.71
CA ALA A 194 7.09 -5.80 -15.47
C ALA A 194 7.76 -4.61 -16.19
N LYS A 195 8.65 -3.87 -15.51
CA LYS A 195 9.42 -2.79 -16.17
C LYS A 195 10.35 -3.32 -17.26
N LYS A 196 10.91 -4.52 -17.09
CA LYS A 196 11.80 -5.16 -18.07
C LYS A 196 11.05 -5.47 -19.36
N GLU A 197 9.85 -6.05 -19.24
CA GLU A 197 8.98 -6.35 -20.38
C GLU A 197 8.54 -5.10 -21.15
N GLN A 198 8.39 -3.97 -20.46
CA GLN A 198 8.10 -2.67 -21.07
C GLN A 198 9.30 -2.04 -21.81
N GLY A 199 10.48 -2.68 -21.80
CA GLY A 199 11.67 -2.18 -22.50
C GLY A 199 12.38 -1.02 -21.79
N ASN A 200 12.19 -0.83 -20.48
CA ASN A 200 12.84 0.25 -19.75
C ASN A 200 14.35 -0.02 -19.53
N ASN A 201 15.22 0.94 -19.88
CA ASN A 201 16.67 0.78 -19.75
C ASN A 201 17.16 0.64 -18.30
N GLU A 202 16.49 1.26 -17.33
CA GLU A 202 16.78 1.13 -15.89
C GLU A 202 15.76 0.25 -15.15
N TYR A 203 15.22 -0.77 -15.81
CA TYR A 203 14.10 -1.59 -15.29
C TYR A 203 14.31 -2.18 -13.88
N ARG A 204 15.56 -2.40 -13.46
CA ARG A 204 15.90 -2.93 -12.13
C ARG A 204 15.53 -1.97 -11.00
N TRP A 205 15.41 -0.68 -11.27
CA TRP A 205 15.16 0.34 -10.27
C TRP A 205 13.69 0.73 -10.25
N ILE A 206 13.07 0.51 -9.09
CA ILE A 206 11.66 0.80 -8.82
C ILE A 206 11.58 2.02 -7.92
N ASP A 207 10.62 2.91 -8.17
CA ASP A 207 10.37 4.04 -7.28
C ASP A 207 10.00 3.51 -5.88
N TYR A 208 10.64 4.04 -4.84
CA TYR A 208 10.49 3.51 -3.49
C TYR A 208 9.07 3.69 -2.93
N GLU A 209 8.39 4.81 -3.25
CA GLU A 209 7.02 5.03 -2.81
C GLU A 209 6.04 4.12 -3.56
N GLU A 210 6.24 3.96 -4.87
CA GLU A 210 5.46 3.03 -5.70
C GLU A 210 5.57 1.60 -5.16
N PHE A 211 6.80 1.14 -4.88
CA PHE A 211 7.06 -0.15 -4.24
C PHE A 211 6.36 -0.26 -2.88
N SER A 212 6.50 0.75 -2.02
CA SER A 212 5.91 0.75 -0.68
C SER A 212 4.38 0.60 -0.72
N ARG A 213 3.71 1.27 -1.68
CA ARG A 213 2.26 1.18 -1.88
C ARG A 213 1.85 -0.20 -2.41
N ALA A 214 2.56 -0.71 -3.43
CA ALA A 214 2.28 -2.02 -4.00
C ALA A 214 2.48 -3.15 -2.98
N ALA A 215 3.57 -3.09 -2.22
CA ALA A 215 3.90 -4.01 -1.14
C ALA A 215 2.80 -4.05 -0.07
N TYR A 216 2.35 -2.88 0.40
CA TYR A 216 1.26 -2.79 1.38
C TYR A 216 -0.05 -3.36 0.84
N ASP A 217 -0.46 -2.98 -0.37
CA ASP A 217 -1.73 -3.43 -0.96
C ASP A 217 -1.76 -4.97 -1.10
N ILE A 218 -0.69 -5.59 -1.61
CA ILE A 218 -0.61 -7.06 -1.77
C ILE A 218 -0.55 -7.76 -0.40
N ALA A 219 0.24 -7.24 0.53
CA ALA A 219 0.34 -7.79 1.88
C ALA A 219 -1.00 -7.74 2.63
N LEU A 220 -1.75 -6.64 2.47
CA LEU A 220 -3.07 -6.46 3.05
C LEU A 220 -4.11 -7.40 2.41
N GLU A 221 -4.09 -7.52 1.08
CA GLU A 221 -4.97 -8.43 0.35
C GLU A 221 -4.78 -9.89 0.81
N LEU A 222 -3.52 -10.34 0.89
CA LEU A 222 -3.15 -11.67 1.39
C LEU A 222 -3.60 -11.88 2.84
N SER A 223 -3.34 -10.91 3.72
CA SER A 223 -3.73 -10.96 5.13
C SER A 223 -5.25 -11.10 5.28
N ASN A 224 -6.03 -10.30 4.55
CA ASN A 224 -7.48 -10.35 4.58
C ASN A 224 -8.00 -11.72 4.10
N LYS A 225 -7.49 -12.21 2.97
CA LYS A 225 -7.85 -13.54 2.44
C LYS A 225 -7.56 -14.66 3.44
N LEU A 226 -6.39 -14.67 4.08
CA LEU A 226 -6.04 -15.64 5.12
C LEU A 226 -6.94 -15.55 6.36
N LYS A 227 -7.45 -14.35 6.69
CA LYS A 227 -8.35 -14.15 7.83
C LYS A 227 -9.76 -14.66 7.60
N HIS A 228 -10.23 -14.68 6.36
CA HIS A 228 -11.56 -15.18 6.02
C HIS A 228 -11.65 -16.72 6.13
N ILE A 229 -10.51 -17.41 6.23
CA ILE A 229 -10.47 -18.85 6.40
C ILE A 229 -10.96 -19.23 7.79
N LYS A 230 -12.04 -20.01 7.82
CA LYS A 230 -12.63 -20.56 9.04
C LYS A 230 -12.12 -21.97 9.27
N ASP A 231 -12.11 -22.35 10.54
CA ASP A 231 -11.90 -23.74 10.94
C ASP A 231 -13.03 -24.60 10.35
N PRO A 232 -12.71 -25.65 9.56
CA PRO A 232 -13.71 -26.43 8.85
C PRO A 232 -14.62 -27.23 9.80
N VAL A 233 -14.15 -27.55 11.01
CA VAL A 233 -14.91 -28.34 12.00
C VAL A 233 -15.85 -27.44 12.79
N THR A 234 -15.36 -26.28 13.23
CA THR A 234 -16.12 -25.40 14.14
C THR A 234 -16.83 -24.25 13.43
N GLY A 235 -16.47 -23.95 12.18
CA GLY A 235 -16.93 -22.76 11.44
C GLY A 235 -16.44 -21.43 12.02
N LYS A 236 -15.62 -21.46 13.09
CA LYS A 236 -15.13 -20.27 13.80
C LYS A 236 -13.75 -19.86 13.31
N ASN A 237 -13.28 -18.70 13.77
CA ASN A 237 -11.89 -18.30 13.54
C ASN A 237 -10.96 -19.32 14.23
N PRO A 238 -9.94 -19.86 13.54
CA PRO A 238 -9.01 -20.81 14.14
C PRO A 238 -8.27 -20.18 15.32
N ARG A 239 -7.85 -21.02 16.29
CA ARG A 239 -7.05 -20.56 17.43
C ARG A 239 -5.70 -20.00 16.96
N ARG A 240 -5.09 -19.12 17.75
CA ARG A 240 -3.88 -18.36 17.33
C ARG A 240 -2.71 -19.26 16.99
N GLU A 241 -2.53 -20.35 17.72
CA GLU A 241 -1.52 -21.38 17.49
C GLU A 241 -1.77 -22.20 16.22
N VAL A 242 -3.00 -22.19 15.69
CA VAL A 242 -3.40 -22.86 14.44
C VAL A 242 -3.29 -21.93 13.23
N ARG A 243 -3.43 -20.63 13.42
CA ARG A 243 -3.33 -19.64 12.34
C ARG A 243 -1.88 -19.44 11.90
N ILE A 244 -1.70 -19.22 10.60
CA ILE A 244 -0.45 -18.66 10.09
C ILE A 244 -0.26 -17.28 10.74
N SER A 245 0.83 -17.13 11.48
CA SER A 245 1.19 -15.85 12.09
C SER A 245 2.04 -15.07 11.10
N THR A 246 1.41 -14.20 10.33
CA THR A 246 2.02 -13.65 9.10
C THR A 246 2.82 -12.35 9.29
N GLY A 247 2.61 -11.60 10.38
CA GLY A 247 3.20 -10.26 10.55
C GLY A 247 2.70 -9.22 9.52
N LEU A 248 1.72 -9.58 8.70
CA LEU A 248 1.15 -8.75 7.63
C LEU A 248 0.18 -7.69 8.20
N PRO A 249 -0.05 -6.58 7.47
CA PRO A 249 -0.99 -5.56 7.91
C PRO A 249 -2.41 -6.10 7.94
N ILE A 250 -3.27 -5.43 8.69
CA ILE A 250 -4.62 -5.86 9.00
C ILE A 250 -5.58 -4.72 8.72
N LEU A 251 -6.72 -5.05 8.12
CA LEU A 251 -7.89 -4.19 8.12
C LEU A 251 -8.93 -4.69 9.15
N HIS A 252 -9.40 -3.81 10.01
CA HIS A 252 -10.42 -4.08 11.02
C HIS A 252 -11.76 -3.57 10.50
N MET A 253 -12.47 -4.40 9.72
CA MET A 253 -13.80 -4.02 9.25
C MET A 253 -14.81 -3.92 10.40
N VAL A 254 -15.76 -3.00 10.29
CA VAL A 254 -16.99 -3.01 11.09
C VAL A 254 -17.90 -4.11 10.55
N GLY A 255 -18.21 -5.10 11.38
CA GLY A 255 -19.22 -6.11 11.08
C GLY A 255 -20.58 -5.67 11.57
N GLU A 256 -21.65 -6.25 11.01
CA GLU A 256 -23.05 -6.01 11.41
C GLU A 256 -23.28 -6.28 12.92
N GLN A 257 -22.46 -7.13 13.53
CA GLN A 257 -22.57 -7.51 14.95
C GLN A 257 -21.92 -6.52 15.91
N ASP A 258 -21.22 -5.50 15.39
CA ASP A 258 -20.40 -4.63 16.23
C ASP A 258 -21.21 -3.50 16.92
N VAL A 259 -22.49 -3.23 16.59
CA VAL A 259 -23.19 -2.05 17.15
C VAL A 259 -24.73 -2.12 17.22
N LEU A 260 -25.29 -1.54 18.29
CA LEU A 260 -26.73 -1.39 18.58
C LEU A 260 -27.31 0.03 18.29
N ASP A 261 -26.50 1.09 18.11
CA ASP A 261 -26.95 2.48 17.76
C ASP A 261 -25.93 3.26 16.85
N MET A 262 -26.19 4.55 16.56
CA MET A 262 -25.43 5.37 15.58
C MET A 262 -24.18 6.07 16.16
N GLU A 263 -24.20 6.49 17.43
CA GLU A 263 -23.04 7.11 18.11
C GLU A 263 -22.00 6.06 18.50
N GLY A 264 -22.45 4.89 18.99
CA GLY A 264 -21.57 3.73 19.21
C GLY A 264 -20.89 3.27 17.93
N ARG A 265 -21.56 3.45 16.77
CA ARG A 265 -21.03 3.13 15.44
C ARG A 265 -19.83 4.01 15.13
N ASN A 266 -19.97 5.32 15.31
CA ASN A 266 -18.89 6.28 15.03
C ASN A 266 -17.66 6.03 15.91
N LYS A 267 -17.83 5.78 17.21
CA LYS A 267 -16.70 5.52 18.11
C LYS A 267 -15.98 4.21 17.79
N ILE A 268 -16.72 3.12 17.63
CA ILE A 268 -16.15 1.80 17.27
C ILE A 268 -15.45 1.85 15.92
N PHE A 269 -16.02 2.62 14.99
CA PHE A 269 -15.44 2.84 13.68
C PHE A 269 -14.11 3.60 13.78
N GLN A 270 -14.06 4.75 14.48
CA GLN A 270 -12.80 5.50 14.68
C GLN A 270 -11.72 4.66 15.37
N ASP A 271 -12.07 3.89 16.41
CA ASP A 271 -11.14 2.99 17.08
C ASP A 271 -10.55 1.91 16.14
N LYS A 272 -11.33 1.47 15.14
CA LYS A 272 -10.87 0.52 14.13
C LYS A 272 -10.00 1.19 13.07
N LEU A 273 -10.31 2.41 12.67
CA LEU A 273 -9.46 3.20 11.77
C LEU A 273 -8.08 3.43 12.35
N ASP A 274 -8.02 3.84 13.61
CA ASP A 274 -6.77 4.05 14.32
C ASP A 274 -5.93 2.77 14.37
N LYS A 275 -6.58 1.61 14.53
CA LYS A 275 -5.90 0.32 14.51
C LYS A 275 -5.38 -0.03 13.11
N ASP A 276 -6.10 0.32 12.06
CA ASP A 276 -5.72 0.08 10.67
C ASP A 276 -4.53 0.95 10.26
N GLU A 277 -4.57 2.25 10.56
CA GLU A 277 -3.45 3.15 10.31
C GLU A 277 -2.21 2.75 11.11
N LYS A 278 -2.37 2.38 12.40
CA LYS A 278 -1.27 1.82 13.20
C LYS A 278 -0.74 0.51 12.62
N SER A 279 -1.60 -0.33 12.06
CA SER A 279 -1.19 -1.58 11.42
C SER A 279 -0.40 -1.33 10.13
N LYS A 280 -0.84 -0.36 9.32
CA LYS A 280 -0.17 0.07 8.09
C LYS A 280 1.18 0.69 8.39
N GLU A 281 1.22 1.66 9.30
CA GLU A 281 2.46 2.32 9.69
C GLU A 281 3.46 1.31 10.27
N ARG A 282 3.02 0.40 11.14
CA ARG A 282 3.87 -0.67 11.67
C ARG A 282 4.44 -1.52 10.55
N PHE A 283 3.63 -1.96 9.58
CA PHE A 283 4.11 -2.78 8.48
C PHE A 283 5.16 -2.05 7.63
N LEU A 284 4.86 -0.81 7.24
CA LEU A 284 5.75 0.00 6.42
C LEU A 284 7.06 0.27 7.15
N VAL A 285 7.01 0.83 8.37
CA VAL A 285 8.21 1.19 9.14
C VAL A 285 9.03 -0.04 9.52
N CYS A 286 8.38 -1.14 9.96
CA CYS A 286 9.11 -2.29 10.46
C CYS A 286 9.64 -3.21 9.35
N PHE A 287 8.91 -3.39 8.25
CA PHE A 287 9.32 -4.36 7.22
C PHE A 287 9.85 -3.70 5.96
N VAL A 288 9.18 -2.68 5.42
CA VAL A 288 9.59 -2.01 4.17
C VAL A 288 10.77 -1.07 4.41
N GLY A 289 10.64 -0.19 5.41
CA GLY A 289 11.62 0.83 5.74
C GLY A 289 10.97 2.19 6.04
N PRO A 290 11.78 3.17 6.46
CA PRO A 290 11.30 4.49 6.81
C PRO A 290 10.73 5.26 5.59
N LYS A 291 10.02 6.35 5.87
CA LYS A 291 9.50 7.26 4.84
C LYS A 291 10.66 7.88 4.03
N PRO A 292 10.44 8.27 2.76
CA PRO A 292 11.47 8.87 1.93
C PRO A 292 12.22 10.03 2.59
N SER A 293 11.50 10.95 3.24
CA SER A 293 12.10 12.08 3.97
C SER A 293 13.08 11.65 5.07
N SER A 294 12.85 10.52 5.71
CA SER A 294 13.73 9.97 6.75
C SER A 294 14.95 9.29 6.13
N PHE A 295 14.81 8.61 4.99
CA PHE A 295 15.94 8.12 4.22
C PHE A 295 16.82 9.27 3.73
N MET A 296 16.24 10.36 3.23
CA MET A 296 17.01 11.51 2.76
C MET A 296 17.93 12.08 3.86
N ARG A 297 17.46 12.16 5.11
CA ARG A 297 18.30 12.55 6.26
C ARG A 297 19.49 11.63 6.50
N VAL A 298 19.36 10.35 6.13
CA VAL A 298 20.47 9.39 6.19
C VAL A 298 21.44 9.68 5.05
N PHE A 299 20.94 9.81 3.82
CA PHE A 299 21.75 10.14 2.63
C PHE A 299 22.52 11.46 2.78
N ASP A 300 21.96 12.47 3.45
CA ASP A 300 22.65 13.76 3.69
C ASP A 300 23.90 13.62 4.58
N LYS A 301 24.00 12.53 5.34
CA LYS A 301 25.11 12.23 6.26
C LYS A 301 26.13 11.25 5.68
N VAL A 302 25.88 10.65 4.51
CA VAL A 302 26.81 9.68 3.92
C VAL A 302 27.86 10.36 3.07
N GLU A 303 29.08 9.83 3.12
CA GLU A 303 30.20 10.33 2.35
C GLU A 303 30.67 9.28 1.35
N CYS A 304 31.18 9.74 0.21
CA CYS A 304 31.80 8.87 -0.78
C CYS A 304 33.03 8.19 -0.15
N LYS A 305 33.13 6.86 -0.27
CA LYS A 305 34.27 6.08 0.24
C LYS A 305 35.62 6.64 -0.22
N LYS A 306 35.68 7.08 -1.49
CA LYS A 306 36.89 7.57 -2.14
C LYS A 306 37.09 9.07 -2.00
N CYS A 307 36.05 9.85 -2.29
CA CYS A 307 36.22 11.29 -2.47
C CYS A 307 35.88 12.12 -1.23
N LYS A 308 35.33 11.51 -0.17
CA LYS A 308 34.89 12.17 1.07
C LYS A 308 33.88 13.31 0.89
N LYS A 309 33.36 13.49 -0.32
CA LYS A 309 32.26 14.40 -0.63
C LYS A 309 30.95 13.79 -0.18
N LYS A 310 30.00 14.64 0.21
CA LYS A 310 28.62 14.23 0.48
C LYS A 310 27.97 13.68 -0.78
N PHE A 311 26.92 12.87 -0.59
CA PHE A 311 26.17 12.25 -1.69
C PHE A 311 25.76 13.26 -2.78
N ASP A 312 25.24 14.42 -2.38
CA ASP A 312 24.69 15.41 -3.32
C ASP A 312 25.75 16.22 -4.08
N ASP A 313 26.99 16.27 -3.59
CA ASP A 313 28.09 17.05 -4.18
C ASP A 313 28.90 16.23 -5.21
N HIS A 314 28.49 14.99 -5.49
CA HIS A 314 29.31 14.00 -6.17
C HIS A 314 28.50 12.90 -6.89
N TYR A 315 27.44 13.31 -7.63
CA TYR A 315 26.54 12.41 -8.34
C TYR A 315 27.17 11.73 -9.57
N GLU A 316 28.12 12.40 -10.24
CA GLU A 316 28.71 11.96 -11.53
C GLU A 316 29.83 10.93 -11.39
N SER A 317 30.28 10.63 -10.16
CA SER A 317 31.37 9.70 -9.95
C SER A 317 30.88 8.26 -9.89
N SER A 318 31.66 7.36 -10.44
CA SER A 318 31.44 5.91 -10.41
C SER A 318 31.66 5.23 -9.04
N HIS A 319 31.46 5.95 -7.92
CA HIS A 319 31.93 5.56 -6.61
C HIS A 319 30.81 5.33 -5.60
N ASP A 320 30.95 4.27 -4.80
CA ASP A 320 29.98 3.93 -3.77
C ASP A 320 30.11 4.81 -2.52
N PHE A 321 28.99 4.95 -1.82
CA PHE A 321 28.89 5.72 -0.59
C PHE A 321 28.89 4.79 0.63
N SER A 322 29.63 5.17 1.65
CA SER A 322 29.58 4.50 2.95
C SER A 322 29.37 5.51 4.05
N GLY A 323 28.63 5.08 5.05
CA GLY A 323 28.62 5.71 6.35
C GLY A 323 28.17 4.68 7.36
N HIS A 324 28.49 4.92 8.63
CA HIS A 324 27.94 4.14 9.73
C HIS A 324 26.49 4.58 9.97
N PHE A 325 25.60 4.26 9.03
CA PHE A 325 24.18 4.43 9.20
C PHE A 325 23.51 3.07 9.14
N LYS A 326 22.63 2.86 10.11
CA LYS A 326 21.81 1.68 10.20
C LYS A 326 20.56 1.91 9.35
N LYS A 327 20.33 1.04 8.38
CA LYS A 327 19.11 1.12 7.57
C LYS A 327 17.97 0.53 8.38
N ALA A 328 16.97 1.33 8.73
CA ALA A 328 15.78 0.81 9.39
C ALA A 328 14.89 0.00 8.41
N GLY A 329 14.18 -0.98 8.96
CA GLY A 329 13.26 -1.84 8.23
C GLY A 329 13.90 -3.19 7.90
N ALA A 330 13.18 -4.27 8.22
CA ALA A 330 13.69 -5.64 8.10
C ALA A 330 14.19 -5.97 6.69
N LEU A 331 13.53 -5.47 5.63
CA LEU A 331 13.95 -5.68 4.23
C LEU A 331 15.35 -5.10 3.97
N ASN A 332 15.66 -3.96 4.56
CA ASN A 332 16.95 -3.30 4.39
C ASN A 332 18.04 -3.92 5.27
N GLU A 333 17.74 -4.19 6.55
CA GLU A 333 18.71 -4.73 7.51
C GLU A 333 19.19 -6.14 7.13
N THR A 334 18.29 -6.95 6.57
CA THR A 334 18.63 -8.29 6.07
C THR A 334 19.47 -8.25 4.79
N GLY A 335 19.67 -7.08 4.20
CA GLY A 335 20.47 -6.91 2.99
C GLY A 335 19.83 -7.48 1.73
N LEU A 336 18.51 -7.69 1.73
CA LEU A 336 17.78 -8.23 0.57
C LEU A 336 17.62 -7.20 -0.55
N VAL A 337 17.85 -5.92 -0.27
CA VAL A 337 17.65 -4.82 -1.24
C VAL A 337 18.78 -3.81 -1.21
N TYR A 338 18.90 -3.09 -2.32
CA TYR A 338 19.68 -1.87 -2.42
C TYR A 338 18.76 -0.66 -2.63
N ILE A 339 19.16 0.47 -2.05
CA ILE A 339 18.48 1.75 -2.21
C ILE A 339 19.49 2.75 -2.77
N ARG A 340 19.05 3.55 -3.74
CA ARG A 340 19.80 4.68 -4.28
C ARG A 340 18.91 5.92 -4.41
N LYS A 341 19.54 7.02 -4.76
CA LYS A 341 18.88 8.25 -5.21
C LYS A 341 19.15 8.44 -6.70
N ASN A 342 18.11 8.68 -7.48
CA ASN A 342 18.26 8.94 -8.91
C ASN A 342 18.64 10.40 -9.18
N THR A 343 18.80 10.74 -10.46
CA THR A 343 19.19 12.08 -10.95
C THR A 343 18.20 13.15 -10.50
N HIS A 344 16.94 12.79 -10.35
CA HIS A 344 15.85 13.66 -9.91
C HIS A 344 15.67 13.71 -8.39
N ARG A 345 16.66 13.22 -7.64
CA ARG A 345 16.64 13.18 -6.16
C ARG A 345 15.51 12.33 -5.56
N LYS A 346 14.94 11.41 -6.34
CA LYS A 346 13.94 10.44 -5.85
C LYS A 346 14.63 9.14 -5.42
N LEU A 347 14.03 8.47 -4.44
CA LEU A 347 14.53 7.19 -3.95
C LEU A 347 14.07 6.05 -4.83
N GLU A 348 15.00 5.15 -5.11
CA GLU A 348 14.73 3.93 -5.86
C GLU A 348 15.26 2.72 -5.11
N ILE A 349 14.59 1.60 -5.31
CA ILE A 349 14.89 0.31 -4.67
C ILE A 349 15.05 -0.78 -5.73
N THR A 350 15.97 -1.71 -5.47
CA THR A 350 16.18 -2.91 -6.29
C THR A 350 16.57 -4.10 -5.41
N LEU A 351 16.49 -5.31 -5.96
CA LEU A 351 16.95 -6.52 -5.29
C LEU A 351 18.48 -6.53 -5.19
N SER A 352 19.00 -6.99 -4.06
CA SER A 352 20.39 -7.39 -3.95
C SER A 352 20.59 -8.80 -4.51
N LYS A 353 21.84 -9.27 -4.61
CA LYS A 353 22.13 -10.68 -4.91
C LYS A 353 21.44 -11.61 -3.91
N ILE A 354 21.48 -11.28 -2.62
CA ILE A 354 20.86 -12.07 -1.55
C ILE A 354 19.34 -12.04 -1.69
N GLY A 355 18.75 -10.88 -2.02
CA GLY A 355 17.32 -10.76 -2.28
C GLY A 355 16.86 -11.60 -3.47
N TYR A 356 17.64 -11.60 -4.56
CA TYR A 356 17.39 -12.43 -5.72
C TYR A 356 17.51 -13.93 -5.39
N ASP A 357 18.60 -14.35 -4.72
CA ASP A 357 18.80 -15.75 -4.33
C ASP A 357 17.67 -16.22 -3.38
N PHE A 358 17.17 -15.37 -2.47
CA PHE A 358 16.03 -15.67 -1.61
C PHE A 358 14.72 -15.80 -2.39
N PHE A 359 14.43 -14.86 -3.30
CA PHE A 359 13.25 -14.90 -4.17
C PHE A 359 13.22 -16.17 -5.04
N ASN A 360 14.39 -16.63 -5.50
CA ASN A 360 14.53 -17.82 -6.33
C ASN A 360 14.49 -19.14 -5.56
N CYS A 361 14.43 -19.13 -4.23
CA CYS A 361 14.15 -20.35 -3.49
C CYS A 361 12.75 -20.89 -3.86
N ASP A 362 12.58 -22.20 -3.74
CA ASP A 362 11.27 -22.82 -3.95
C ASP A 362 10.26 -22.25 -2.97
N ASN A 363 9.12 -21.76 -3.48
CA ASN A 363 8.15 -21.02 -2.69
C ASN A 363 6.88 -21.84 -2.55
N THR A 364 6.93 -22.84 -1.66
CA THR A 364 5.83 -23.80 -1.43
C THR A 364 4.51 -23.16 -0.98
N PHE A 365 4.53 -21.90 -0.54
CA PHE A 365 3.32 -21.19 -0.14
C PHE A 365 2.69 -20.42 -1.31
N LEU A 366 3.41 -19.45 -1.90
CA LEU A 366 2.87 -18.61 -2.98
C LEU A 366 2.69 -19.38 -4.28
N ASP A 367 3.58 -20.33 -4.60
CA ASP A 367 3.50 -21.15 -5.82
C ASP A 367 2.26 -22.06 -5.80
N ASN A 368 1.71 -22.35 -4.61
CA ASN A 368 0.54 -23.21 -4.41
C ASN A 368 -0.77 -22.46 -4.18
N ILE A 369 -0.78 -21.12 -4.27
CA ILE A 369 -2.03 -20.34 -4.29
C ILE A 369 -2.68 -20.50 -5.66
N LYS A 370 -3.81 -21.19 -5.72
CA LYS A 370 -4.56 -21.38 -6.96
C LYS A 370 -5.41 -20.13 -7.24
N VAL A 371 -5.23 -19.53 -8.42
CA VAL A 371 -6.09 -18.45 -8.89
C VAL A 371 -7.31 -19.06 -9.57
N LYS A 372 -8.51 -18.76 -9.05
CA LYS A 372 -9.79 -19.24 -9.60
C LYS A 372 -10.34 -18.28 -10.64
N ASP A 373 -10.22 -16.98 -10.35
CA ASP A 373 -10.65 -15.91 -11.22
C ASP A 373 -9.70 -14.72 -11.06
N LEU A 374 -9.05 -14.33 -12.15
CA LEU A 374 -8.10 -13.23 -12.17
C LEU A 374 -8.78 -11.85 -12.18
N ALA A 375 -10.00 -11.74 -12.71
CA ALA A 375 -10.72 -10.47 -12.77
C ALA A 375 -11.25 -10.07 -11.38
N THR A 376 -11.85 -11.01 -10.66
CA THR A 376 -12.30 -10.80 -9.28
C THR A 376 -11.18 -10.97 -8.26
N GLY A 377 -10.10 -11.64 -8.67
CA GLY A 377 -8.97 -11.99 -7.83
C GLY A 377 -9.27 -13.12 -6.85
N GLU A 378 -10.27 -13.96 -7.13
CA GLU A 378 -10.58 -15.14 -6.31
C GLU A 378 -9.40 -16.12 -6.28
N THR A 379 -9.00 -16.53 -5.07
CA THR A 379 -7.86 -17.41 -4.83
C THR A 379 -8.18 -18.49 -3.81
N GLU A 380 -7.64 -19.69 -4.01
CA GLU A 380 -7.74 -20.81 -3.09
C GLU A 380 -6.35 -21.17 -2.54
N PHE A 381 -6.23 -21.21 -1.21
CA PHE A 381 -5.01 -21.65 -0.54
C PHE A 381 -4.95 -23.18 -0.47
N HIS A 382 -3.76 -23.73 -0.63
CA HIS A 382 -3.51 -25.14 -0.36
C HIS A 382 -3.84 -25.47 1.11
N LYS A 383 -4.54 -26.60 1.30
CA LYS A 383 -4.96 -27.09 2.62
C LYS A 383 -4.25 -28.41 2.93
N ASN A 384 -3.94 -28.63 4.20
CA ASN A 384 -3.45 -29.91 4.71
C ASN A 384 -4.60 -30.92 4.86
N ASP A 385 -4.28 -32.13 5.32
CA ASP A 385 -5.24 -33.22 5.52
C ASP A 385 -6.39 -32.86 6.48
N ASP A 386 -6.15 -31.92 7.41
CA ASP A 386 -7.17 -31.40 8.33
C ASP A 386 -8.06 -30.31 7.70
N GLY A 387 -7.88 -30.01 6.42
CA GLY A 387 -8.61 -28.95 5.71
C GLY A 387 -8.21 -27.53 6.09
N MET A 388 -7.10 -27.36 6.84
CA MET A 388 -6.54 -26.07 7.25
C MET A 388 -5.44 -25.62 6.29
N VAL A 389 -5.18 -24.31 6.18
CA VAL A 389 -4.01 -23.86 5.43
C VAL A 389 -2.74 -24.33 6.14
N ASP A 390 -1.81 -24.88 5.35
CA ASP A 390 -0.54 -25.35 5.87
C ASP A 390 0.22 -24.21 6.59
N LYS A 391 0.68 -24.50 7.80
CA LYS A 391 1.49 -23.57 8.60
C LYS A 391 2.90 -23.42 8.06
N LYS A 392 3.39 -24.40 7.29
CA LYS A 392 4.70 -24.38 6.67
C LYS A 392 4.71 -23.39 5.50
N VAL A 393 4.86 -22.11 5.84
CA VAL A 393 4.93 -21.01 4.86
C VAL A 393 6.29 -20.86 4.19
N PHE A 394 7.30 -21.59 4.67
CA PHE A 394 8.65 -21.64 4.12
C PHE A 394 8.99 -23.06 3.68
N SER A 395 9.56 -23.21 2.49
CA SER A 395 10.18 -24.46 2.05
C SER A 395 11.45 -24.77 2.84
N ASP A 396 11.96 -26.00 2.74
CA ASP A 396 13.22 -26.37 3.40
C ASP A 396 14.40 -25.56 2.86
N ASP A 397 14.36 -25.19 1.57
CA ASP A 397 15.36 -24.33 0.93
C ASP A 397 15.30 -22.90 1.47
N GLU A 398 14.11 -22.31 1.59
CA GLU A 398 13.95 -20.99 2.19
C GLU A 398 14.39 -20.98 3.67
N MET A 399 14.03 -22.03 4.42
CA MET A 399 14.45 -22.19 5.83
C MET A 399 15.98 -22.27 5.95
N ASN A 400 16.62 -23.05 5.07
CA ASN A 400 18.08 -23.17 5.02
C ASN A 400 18.73 -21.86 4.62
N PHE A 401 18.17 -21.15 3.64
CA PHE A 401 18.65 -19.84 3.22
C PHE A 401 18.57 -18.82 4.37
N ILE A 402 17.43 -18.71 5.05
CA ILE A 402 17.26 -17.80 6.19
C ILE A 402 18.29 -18.11 7.29
N THR A 403 18.48 -19.40 7.60
CA THR A 403 19.39 -19.83 8.67
C THR A 403 20.86 -19.58 8.32
N LYS A 404 21.26 -19.72 7.05
CA LYS A 404 22.67 -19.66 6.63
C LYS A 404 23.10 -18.31 6.07
N GLU A 405 22.19 -17.56 5.47
CA GLU A 405 22.51 -16.33 4.71
C GLU A 405 21.90 -15.08 5.35
N ILE A 406 20.78 -15.18 6.07
CA ILE A 406 20.10 -14.02 6.66
C ILE A 406 20.47 -13.84 8.14
N ILE A 407 20.22 -14.84 8.99
CA ILE A 407 20.50 -14.75 10.44
C ILE A 407 21.98 -14.43 10.73
N PRO A 408 22.98 -15.05 10.07
CA PRO A 408 24.40 -14.79 10.34
C PRO A 408 24.87 -13.36 10.03
N ARG A 409 24.06 -12.56 9.32
CA ARG A 409 24.36 -11.13 9.11
C ARG A 409 24.25 -10.31 10.39
N PHE A 410 23.56 -10.85 11.40
CA PHE A 410 23.34 -10.25 12.71
C PHE A 410 24.15 -11.03 13.74
N ASP A 411 25.40 -10.62 13.98
CA ASP A 411 26.38 -11.36 14.81
C ASP A 411 25.85 -11.75 16.20
N LEU A 412 25.10 -10.87 16.88
CA LEU A 412 24.50 -11.19 18.17
C LEU A 412 23.28 -12.11 18.02
N GLU A 413 22.43 -11.90 17.00
CA GLU A 413 21.29 -12.79 16.76
C GLU A 413 21.73 -14.23 16.50
N GLU A 414 22.75 -14.43 15.64
CA GLU A 414 23.31 -15.74 15.35
C GLU A 414 23.75 -16.46 16.63
N LYS A 415 24.50 -15.77 17.49
CA LYS A 415 24.94 -16.33 18.77
C LYS A 415 23.77 -16.68 19.69
N ILE A 416 22.73 -15.83 19.72
CA ILE A 416 21.53 -16.10 20.52
C ILE A 416 20.83 -17.37 20.00
N VAL A 417 20.59 -17.46 18.70
CA VAL A 417 19.96 -18.61 18.06
C VAL A 417 20.75 -19.88 18.34
N ASP A 418 22.06 -19.87 18.12
CA ASP A 418 22.93 -21.02 18.38
C ASP A 418 22.91 -21.45 19.84
N SER A 419 22.98 -20.49 20.77
CA SER A 419 22.96 -20.73 22.21
C SER A 419 21.64 -21.37 22.64
N VAL A 420 20.52 -20.82 22.18
CA VAL A 420 19.17 -21.33 22.47
C VAL A 420 18.97 -22.73 21.91
N ILE A 421 19.29 -22.94 20.62
CA ILE A 421 19.13 -24.26 19.98
C ILE A 421 20.02 -25.29 20.66
N LYS A 422 21.30 -24.98 20.93
CA LYS A 422 22.21 -25.88 21.64
C LYS A 422 21.69 -26.23 23.02
N TRP A 423 21.14 -25.27 23.75
CA TRP A 423 20.58 -25.49 25.07
C TRP A 423 19.32 -26.38 25.02
N MET A 424 18.51 -26.27 23.96
CA MET A 424 17.29 -27.05 23.76
C MET A 424 17.53 -28.49 23.25
N LYS A 425 18.65 -28.80 22.57
CA LYS A 425 18.92 -30.09 21.90
C LYS A 425 18.62 -31.35 22.71
N ASN A 426 18.84 -31.34 24.02
CA ASN A 426 18.66 -32.51 24.89
C ASN A 426 17.35 -32.47 25.69
N LYS A 427 16.43 -31.57 25.36
CA LYS A 427 15.17 -31.38 26.06
C LYS A 427 14.02 -31.72 25.12
N SER A 428 13.06 -32.51 25.60
CA SER A 428 11.85 -32.83 24.84
C SER A 428 10.99 -31.59 24.61
N GLU A 429 10.90 -30.72 25.63
CA GLU A 429 10.14 -29.48 25.61
C GLU A 429 10.70 -28.52 26.67
N VAL A 430 10.59 -27.22 26.43
CA VAL A 430 11.08 -26.17 27.34
C VAL A 430 10.02 -25.10 27.57
N ASN A 431 9.88 -24.63 28.80
CA ASN A 431 9.07 -23.45 29.08
C ASN A 431 9.80 -22.21 28.59
N ALA A 432 9.06 -21.26 28.01
CA ALA A 432 9.64 -20.06 27.42
C ALA A 432 10.56 -19.28 28.36
N ILE A 433 10.19 -19.10 29.64
CA ILE A 433 10.98 -18.32 30.61
C ILE A 433 12.36 -18.95 30.85
N GLN A 434 12.50 -20.27 30.70
CA GLN A 434 13.79 -20.94 30.86
C GLN A 434 14.81 -20.58 29.76
N LEU A 435 14.34 -20.00 28.65
CA LEU A 435 15.20 -19.52 27.56
C LEU A 435 15.81 -18.14 27.86
N ASP A 436 15.30 -17.40 28.85
CA ASP A 436 15.84 -16.09 29.19
C ASP A 436 17.30 -16.21 29.69
N THR A 437 17.61 -17.25 30.48
CA THR A 437 18.97 -17.49 31.00
C THR A 437 20.05 -17.69 29.91
N PRO A 438 19.91 -18.61 28.94
CA PRO A 438 20.90 -18.75 27.88
C PRO A 438 20.98 -17.50 26.98
N ILE A 439 19.86 -16.79 26.75
CA ILE A 439 19.85 -15.54 25.98
C ILE A 439 20.64 -14.46 26.72
N GLU A 440 20.29 -14.17 27.98
CA GLU A 440 20.94 -13.15 28.80
C GLU A 440 22.44 -13.37 28.90
N LYS A 441 22.88 -14.62 29.19
CA LYS A 441 24.30 -14.96 29.23
C LYS A 441 25.00 -14.65 27.91
N THR A 442 24.38 -14.99 26.79
CA THR A 442 24.93 -14.77 25.45
C THR A 442 25.08 -13.28 25.15
N VAL A 443 24.07 -12.47 25.48
CA VAL A 443 24.14 -11.02 25.27
C VAL A 443 25.19 -10.39 26.18
N LEU A 444 25.25 -10.76 27.46
CA LEU A 444 26.28 -10.27 28.40
C LEU A 444 27.69 -10.57 27.92
N ASP A 445 27.95 -11.80 27.45
CA ASP A 445 29.25 -12.19 26.94
C ASP A 445 29.61 -11.45 25.63
N TRP A 446 28.61 -11.17 24.79
CA TRP A 446 28.80 -10.38 23.58
C TRP A 446 29.11 -8.91 23.88
N VAL A 447 28.34 -8.26 24.77
CA VAL A 447 28.54 -6.86 25.17
C VAL A 447 29.93 -6.65 25.76
N LYS A 448 30.42 -7.59 26.58
CA LYS A 448 31.78 -7.54 27.15
C LYS A 448 32.87 -7.49 26.07
N LYS A 449 32.66 -8.21 24.96
CA LYS A 449 33.61 -8.28 23.82
C LYS A 449 33.43 -7.14 22.82
N ASN A 450 32.23 -6.57 22.73
CA ASN A 450 31.84 -5.60 21.70
C ASN A 450 31.37 -4.26 22.30
N LYS A 451 32.03 -3.77 23.37
CA LYS A 451 31.55 -2.63 24.18
C LYS A 451 31.14 -1.39 23.37
N LEU A 452 31.99 -0.94 22.44
CA LEU A 452 31.71 0.25 21.62
C LEU A 452 30.47 0.05 20.75
N ARG A 453 30.42 -1.09 20.04
CA ARG A 453 29.31 -1.44 19.17
C ARG A 453 28.00 -1.62 19.95
N ALA A 454 28.06 -2.20 21.15
CA ALA A 454 26.90 -2.35 22.04
C ALA A 454 26.33 -0.98 22.44
N VAL A 455 27.18 -0.01 22.80
CA VAL A 455 26.77 1.36 23.11
C VAL A 455 26.12 2.02 21.89
N ASP A 456 26.74 1.92 20.72
CA ASP A 456 26.21 2.50 19.48
C ASP A 456 24.86 1.88 19.06
N GLU A 457 24.63 0.62 19.41
CA GLU A 457 23.39 -0.13 19.16
C GLU A 457 22.36 -0.05 20.28
N GLY A 458 22.64 0.68 21.38
CA GLY A 458 21.72 0.82 22.51
C GLY A 458 21.50 -0.49 23.28
N ILE A 459 22.48 -1.38 23.29
CA ILE A 459 22.45 -2.66 24.00
C ILE A 459 23.20 -2.50 25.32
N ASP A 460 22.54 -1.96 26.35
CA ASP A 460 23.12 -1.79 27.70
C ASP A 460 22.46 -2.73 28.73
N PRO A 461 23.18 -3.76 29.21
CA PRO A 461 22.68 -4.66 30.25
C PRO A 461 22.38 -4.00 31.60
N ARG A 462 22.91 -2.81 31.88
CA ARG A 462 22.67 -2.09 33.14
C ARG A 462 21.26 -1.50 33.22
N GLU A 463 20.61 -1.34 32.08
CA GLU A 463 19.26 -0.78 31.97
C GLU A 463 18.18 -1.87 31.87
N TRP A 464 18.55 -3.16 31.95
CA TRP A 464 17.60 -4.26 31.83
C TRP A 464 16.86 -4.49 33.15
N ASP A 465 15.54 -4.41 33.10
CA ASP A 465 14.63 -4.81 34.17
C ASP A 465 14.06 -6.24 33.96
N GLY A 466 14.65 -6.99 33.02
CA GLY A 466 14.19 -8.29 32.55
C GLY A 466 13.22 -8.23 31.35
N SER A 467 12.60 -7.08 31.06
CA SER A 467 11.68 -6.93 29.92
C SER A 467 12.40 -7.03 28.56
N GLN A 468 13.65 -6.55 28.47
CA GLN A 468 14.45 -6.61 27.25
C GLN A 468 14.78 -8.04 26.84
N ILE A 469 15.20 -8.88 27.79
CA ILE A 469 15.48 -10.30 27.51
C ILE A 469 14.22 -11.03 27.07
N SER A 470 13.10 -10.77 27.74
CA SER A 470 11.80 -11.32 27.35
C SER A 470 11.42 -10.91 25.92
N SER A 471 11.73 -9.67 25.52
CA SER A 471 11.49 -9.19 24.15
C SER A 471 12.43 -9.84 23.12
N TYR A 472 13.72 -10.01 23.42
CA TYR A 472 14.66 -10.77 22.57
C TYR A 472 14.18 -12.21 22.40
N ARG A 473 13.82 -12.88 23.49
CA ARG A 473 13.24 -14.23 23.46
C ARG A 473 12.01 -14.26 22.56
N HIS A 474 11.07 -13.33 22.76
CA HIS A 474 9.83 -13.31 21.99
C HIS A 474 10.11 -13.15 20.49
N ALA A 475 11.02 -12.26 20.10
CA ALA A 475 11.36 -11.99 18.71
C ALA A 475 12.11 -13.16 18.04
N THR A 476 13.13 -13.72 18.71
CA THR A 476 13.92 -14.84 18.18
C THR A 476 13.09 -16.12 18.11
N MET A 477 12.41 -16.52 19.19
CA MET A 477 11.60 -17.76 19.20
C MET A 477 10.43 -17.69 18.23
N SER A 478 9.84 -16.51 18.08
CA SER A 478 8.84 -16.24 17.05
C SER A 478 9.34 -16.55 15.64
N ARG A 479 10.53 -16.04 15.29
CA ARG A 479 11.15 -16.26 13.98
C ARG A 479 11.49 -17.73 13.77
N LEU A 480 12.11 -18.36 14.78
CA LEU A 480 12.45 -19.79 14.74
C LEU A 480 11.22 -20.70 14.58
N ALA A 481 10.10 -20.34 15.22
CA ALA A 481 8.85 -21.07 15.07
C ALA A 481 8.25 -20.91 13.68
N GLU A 482 8.29 -19.69 13.13
CA GLU A 482 7.79 -19.39 11.78
C GLU A 482 8.58 -20.12 10.69
N ILE A 483 9.91 -20.20 10.82
CA ILE A 483 10.76 -20.98 9.90
C ILE A 483 10.83 -22.46 10.28
N GLY A 484 9.95 -22.97 11.12
CA GLY A 484 9.85 -24.40 11.43
C GLY A 484 11.10 -25.03 12.07
N LYS A 485 11.99 -24.26 12.70
CA LYS A 485 13.12 -24.80 13.48
C LYS A 485 12.69 -25.28 14.86
N VAL A 486 11.64 -24.68 15.41
CA VAL A 486 11.03 -25.08 16.68
C VAL A 486 9.52 -25.16 16.53
N THR A 487 8.89 -26.06 17.26
CA THR A 487 7.44 -26.06 17.47
C THR A 487 7.12 -25.19 18.68
N TRP A 488 6.06 -24.39 18.58
CA TRP A 488 5.53 -23.58 19.67
C TRP A 488 4.12 -24.04 20.04
N VAL A 489 3.88 -24.29 21.32
CA VAL A 489 2.57 -24.65 21.86
C VAL A 489 2.23 -23.81 23.09
N MET A 490 0.95 -23.46 23.23
CA MET A 490 0.42 -22.81 24.43
C MET A 490 -0.32 -23.83 25.27
N LYS A 491 0.01 -23.93 26.57
CA LYS A 491 -0.65 -24.83 27.51
C LYS A 491 -1.39 -24.03 28.58
N PRO A 492 -2.60 -24.43 29.00
CA PRO A 492 -3.32 -23.77 30.09
C PRO A 492 -2.50 -23.81 31.38
N LYS A 493 -2.46 -22.70 32.11
CA LYS A 493 -1.92 -22.65 33.47
C LYS A 493 -3.08 -22.69 34.46
N LYS A 494 -3.15 -23.71 35.31
CA LYS A 494 -4.09 -23.76 36.42
C LYS A 494 -3.43 -23.17 37.66
N LEU A 495 -4.09 -22.18 38.28
CA LEU A 495 -3.69 -21.63 39.58
C LEU A 495 -4.08 -22.61 40.70
N LYS A 496 -3.47 -22.44 41.87
CA LYS A 496 -3.71 -23.31 43.04
C LYS A 496 -5.16 -23.28 43.52
N ASP A 497 -5.90 -22.22 43.22
CA ASP A 497 -7.32 -22.03 43.52
C ASP A 497 -8.26 -22.62 42.45
N GLY A 498 -7.71 -23.30 41.43
CA GLY A 498 -8.48 -23.89 40.33
C GLY A 498 -8.86 -22.91 39.22
N THR A 499 -8.52 -21.62 39.34
CA THR A 499 -8.76 -20.63 38.28
C THR A 499 -7.74 -20.75 37.15
N ASN A 500 -8.13 -20.35 35.94
CA ASN A 500 -7.23 -20.36 34.79
C ASN A 500 -6.38 -19.08 34.80
N ALA A 501 -5.06 -19.24 34.84
CA ALA A 501 -4.12 -18.16 34.53
C ALA A 501 -3.87 -18.07 33.02
N PHE A 502 -3.14 -17.02 32.62
CA PHE A 502 -2.67 -16.89 31.25
C PHE A 502 -1.91 -18.14 30.80
N PRO A 503 -2.18 -18.65 29.58
CA PRO A 503 -1.48 -19.80 29.04
C PRO A 503 0.03 -19.61 29.01
N GLU A 504 0.77 -20.67 29.30
CA GLU A 504 2.23 -20.66 29.23
C GLU A 504 2.70 -21.16 27.87
N SER A 505 3.78 -20.55 27.37
CA SER A 505 4.40 -20.93 26.09
C SER A 505 5.47 -21.98 26.29
N PHE A 506 5.43 -23.01 25.47
CA PHE A 506 6.40 -24.09 25.44
C PHE A 506 6.97 -24.26 24.04
N TYR A 507 8.23 -24.66 23.96
CA TYR A 507 8.93 -24.88 22.70
C TYR A 507 9.61 -26.25 22.66
N SER A 508 9.72 -26.84 21.47
CA SER A 508 10.49 -28.05 21.21
C SER A 508 11.23 -27.93 19.87
N ILE A 509 12.38 -28.59 19.73
CA ILE A 509 13.11 -28.61 18.45
C ILE A 509 12.39 -29.55 17.48
N ASN A 510 12.22 -29.11 16.24
CA ASN A 510 11.75 -29.97 15.17
C ASN A 510 12.91 -30.88 14.73
N LYS A 511 12.68 -32.19 14.77
CA LYS A 511 13.69 -33.21 14.46
C LYS A 511 13.87 -33.40 12.97
#